data_AF-A0A3B9BBX9-F1
#
_entry.id   AF-A0A3B9BBX9-F1
#
_cell.length_a   1.000
_cell.length_b   1.000
_cell.length_c   1.000
_cell.angle_alpha   90.00
_cell.angle_beta   90.00
_cell.angle_gamma   90.00
#
_symmetry.space_group_name_H-M   'P 1'
#
loop_
_entity.id
_entity.type
_entity.pdbx_description
1 polymer ?
#
loop_
_entity_poly.entity_id
_entity_poly.type
_entity_poly.pdbx_seq_one_letter_code
_entity_poly.pdbx_strand_id
1 'polypeptide(L)'
;AFEAVTEYLPLLKARLDQDLFIIRSNALLRIGHFDQLEDELDSSPIIHTRWLLTMEARIQSMSGNFADAEDTLDRLFAFLENDSLLLRNTANYFEQSGDMSSLFYFLNKIERISTHKKYALSKLLHHGFRTETLEDLINWSEELFAMDETNKILGLHNLYLKLLDPDIKPSSTNLSMLLEEAIKMNSASENFQSKINLALAHMRNDSPELALKAIGNSNEWLTLEQQNPSWKWIIAKILEKNQIDRISTTRENLFDLMSRAEKESLIAIF
;
A
#
# COMPACT_ATOMS: atom_id res chain seq x y z
N ALA A 1 -27.83 0.49 -10.04
CA ALA A 1 -27.77 -0.69 -9.14
C ALA A 1 -27.93 -0.28 -7.67
N PHE A 2 -27.14 0.67 -7.15
CA PHE A 2 -27.27 1.18 -5.78
C PHE A 2 -28.60 1.92 -5.53
N GLU A 3 -29.12 2.65 -6.51
CA GLU A 3 -30.44 3.32 -6.42
C GLU A 3 -31.55 2.30 -6.11
N ALA A 4 -31.58 1.18 -6.83
CA ALA A 4 -32.52 0.09 -6.56
C ALA A 4 -32.39 -0.46 -5.13
N VAL A 5 -31.18 -0.53 -4.56
CA VAL A 5 -31.00 -0.93 -3.15
C VAL A 5 -31.73 0.05 -2.23
N THR A 6 -31.62 1.36 -2.48
CA THR A 6 -32.30 2.37 -1.66
C THR A 6 -33.82 2.37 -1.80
N GLU A 7 -34.35 1.89 -2.94
CA GLU A 7 -35.78 1.68 -3.18
C GLU A 7 -36.32 0.42 -2.49
N TYR A 8 -35.62 -0.71 -2.65
CA TYR A 8 -36.05 -2.01 -2.07
C TYR A 8 -35.75 -2.14 -0.58
N LEU A 9 -34.83 -1.33 -0.05
CA LEU A 9 -34.47 -1.29 1.36
C LEU A 9 -34.71 0.11 1.95
N PRO A 10 -35.97 0.52 2.17
CA PRO A 10 -36.30 1.83 2.73
C PRO A 10 -35.79 1.96 4.17
N LEU A 11 -35.54 3.20 4.63
CA LEU A 11 -35.04 3.51 5.97
C LEU A 11 -35.80 2.79 7.08
N LEU A 12 -37.14 2.79 7.01
CA LEU A 12 -38.00 2.15 8.02
C LEU A 12 -37.70 0.67 8.24
N LYS A 13 -37.22 -0.01 7.19
CA LYS A 13 -36.79 -1.41 7.25
C LYS A 13 -35.32 -1.52 7.67
N ALA A 14 -34.47 -0.65 7.14
CA ALA A 14 -33.03 -0.65 7.42
C ALA A 14 -32.73 -0.36 8.90
N ARG A 15 -33.42 0.59 9.54
CA ARG A 15 -33.18 0.98 10.94
C ARG A 15 -33.45 -0.10 11.99
N LEU A 16 -34.11 -1.19 11.59
CA LEU A 16 -34.47 -2.30 12.49
C LEU A 16 -33.37 -3.37 12.57
N ASP A 17 -32.40 -3.33 11.66
CA ASP A 17 -31.35 -4.33 11.55
C ASP A 17 -30.04 -3.67 11.13
N GLN A 18 -28.97 -3.93 11.88
CA GLN A 18 -27.69 -3.26 11.67
C GLN A 18 -27.06 -3.57 10.31
N ASP A 19 -27.16 -4.81 9.83
CA ASP A 19 -26.54 -5.20 8.56
C ASP A 19 -27.30 -4.58 7.39
N LEU A 20 -28.63 -4.53 7.48
CA LEU A 20 -29.46 -3.81 6.51
C LEU A 20 -29.17 -2.31 6.51
N PHE A 21 -28.97 -1.71 7.68
CA PHE A 21 -28.56 -0.32 7.79
C PHE A 21 -27.23 -0.08 7.07
N ILE A 22 -26.20 -0.88 7.35
CA ILE A 22 -24.88 -0.77 6.71
C ILE A 22 -24.98 -0.91 5.19
N ILE A 23 -25.78 -1.85 4.68
CA ILE A 23 -25.99 -2.03 3.24
C ILE A 23 -26.62 -0.77 2.62
N ARG A 24 -27.66 -0.22 3.27
CA ARG A 24 -28.33 1.00 2.80
C ARG A 24 -27.39 2.21 2.84
N SER A 25 -26.67 2.42 3.94
CA SER A 25 -25.72 3.54 4.08
C SER A 25 -24.63 3.47 3.01
N ASN A 26 -24.09 2.29 2.74
CA ASN A 26 -23.12 2.09 1.65
C ASN A 26 -23.70 2.47 0.29
N ALA A 27 -24.97 2.14 0.01
CA ALA A 27 -25.63 2.51 -1.23
C ALA A 27 -25.81 4.04 -1.33
N LEU A 28 -26.26 4.69 -0.26
CA LEU A 28 -26.43 6.15 -0.21
C LEU A 28 -25.08 6.89 -0.43
N LEU A 29 -24.01 6.43 0.24
CA LEU A 29 -22.66 6.96 0.04
C LEU A 29 -22.19 6.85 -1.42
N ARG A 30 -22.53 5.75 -2.12
CA ARG A 30 -22.15 5.54 -3.52
C ARG A 30 -22.96 6.40 -4.50
N ILE A 31 -24.19 6.78 -4.14
CA ILE A 31 -25.04 7.66 -4.94
C ILE A 31 -24.70 9.14 -4.67
N GLY A 32 -24.05 9.45 -3.53
CA GLY A 32 -23.71 10.81 -3.12
C GLY A 32 -24.83 11.52 -2.36
N HIS A 33 -25.78 10.77 -1.80
CA HIS A 33 -26.86 11.31 -0.97
C HIS A 33 -26.40 11.45 0.50
N PHE A 34 -25.45 12.35 0.73
CA PHE A 34 -24.83 12.54 2.05
C PHE A 34 -25.81 13.10 3.07
N ASP A 35 -26.50 14.21 2.75
CA ASP A 35 -27.49 14.85 3.63
C ASP A 35 -28.58 13.88 4.11
N GLN A 36 -29.07 13.04 3.18
CA GLN A 36 -30.05 12.01 3.51
C GLN A 36 -29.49 11.00 4.51
N LEU A 37 -28.23 10.59 4.36
CA LEU A 37 -27.63 9.63 5.27
C LEU A 37 -27.37 10.24 6.65
N GLU A 38 -27.00 11.53 6.73
CA GLU A 38 -26.86 12.25 8.00
C GLU A 38 -28.18 12.25 8.79
N ASP A 39 -29.30 12.62 8.14
CA ASP A 39 -30.64 12.55 8.74
C ASP A 39 -30.99 11.11 9.20
N GLU A 40 -30.59 10.11 8.42
CA GLU A 40 -30.80 8.69 8.75
C GLU A 40 -29.96 8.23 9.96
N LEU A 41 -28.74 8.76 10.14
CA LEU A 41 -27.88 8.46 11.29
C LEU A 41 -28.47 9.02 12.58
N ASP A 42 -28.95 10.26 12.55
CA ASP A 42 -29.56 10.93 13.71
C ASP A 42 -30.85 10.25 14.20
N SER A 43 -31.55 9.58 13.29
CA SER A 43 -32.85 8.96 13.53
C SER A 43 -32.80 7.44 13.80
N SER A 44 -31.61 6.89 14.06
CA SER A 44 -31.35 5.44 14.15
C SER A 44 -30.90 4.95 15.55
N PRO A 45 -31.79 4.91 16.55
CA PRO A 45 -31.42 4.62 17.95
C PRO A 45 -31.00 3.16 18.23
N ILE A 46 -31.27 2.23 17.31
CA ILE A 46 -30.94 0.81 17.46
C ILE A 46 -29.51 0.51 16.99
N ILE A 47 -28.95 1.36 16.14
CA ILE A 47 -27.66 1.12 15.50
C ILE A 47 -26.54 1.37 16.50
N HIS A 48 -25.61 0.42 16.58
CA HIS A 48 -24.51 0.49 17.51
C HIS A 48 -23.60 1.70 17.22
N THR A 49 -23.17 2.43 18.27
CA THR A 49 -22.38 3.68 18.18
C THR A 49 -21.17 3.56 17.26
N ARG A 50 -20.46 2.42 17.32
CA ARG A 50 -19.37 2.08 16.38
C ARG A 50 -19.74 2.37 14.92
N TRP A 51 -20.89 1.88 14.47
CA TRP A 51 -21.31 2.01 13.07
C TRP A 51 -21.81 3.41 12.73
N LEU A 52 -22.42 4.11 13.70
CA LEU A 52 -22.78 5.52 13.53
C LEU A 52 -21.53 6.36 13.25
N LEU A 53 -20.52 6.26 14.11
CA LEU A 53 -19.23 6.96 13.95
C LEU A 53 -18.50 6.55 12.67
N THR A 54 -18.51 5.25 12.34
CA THR A 54 -17.93 4.77 11.09
C THR A 54 -18.60 5.41 9.87
N MET A 55 -19.93 5.50 9.83
CA MET A 55 -20.63 6.09 8.68
C MET A 55 -20.46 7.61 8.63
N GLU A 56 -20.52 8.30 9.77
CA GLU A 56 -20.27 9.73 9.90
C GLU A 56 -18.87 10.11 9.36
N ALA A 57 -17.82 9.40 9.78
CA ALA A 57 -16.46 9.60 9.28
C ALA A 57 -16.37 9.41 7.75
N ARG A 58 -17.10 8.44 7.20
CA ARG A 58 -17.11 8.18 5.76
C ARG A 58 -17.84 9.25 4.97
N ILE A 59 -18.95 9.78 5.48
CA ILE A 59 -19.66 10.91 4.86
C ILE A 59 -18.71 12.10 4.78
N GLN A 60 -18.03 12.43 5.88
CA GLN A 60 -17.08 13.55 5.95
C GLN A 60 -15.89 13.34 5.02
N SER A 61 -15.27 12.14 5.03
CA SER A 61 -14.17 11.77 4.13
C SER A 61 -14.57 11.89 2.65
N MET A 62 -15.74 11.34 2.28
CA MET A 62 -16.22 11.37 0.89
C MET A 62 -16.70 12.76 0.43
N SER A 63 -17.13 13.62 1.36
CA SER A 63 -17.51 15.00 1.10
C SER A 63 -16.31 15.96 1.05
N GLY A 64 -15.10 15.49 1.38
CA GLY A 64 -13.86 16.28 1.40
C GLY A 64 -13.61 17.01 2.72
N ASN A 65 -14.43 16.79 3.75
CA ASN A 65 -14.28 17.37 5.09
C ASN A 65 -13.34 16.52 5.94
N PHE A 66 -12.07 16.45 5.54
CA PHE A 66 -11.10 15.53 6.16
C PHE A 66 -10.84 15.83 7.64
N ALA A 67 -10.83 17.10 8.07
CA ALA A 67 -10.61 17.45 9.47
C ALA A 67 -11.72 16.89 10.39
N ASP A 68 -12.99 17.06 9.99
CA ASP A 68 -14.12 16.52 10.74
C ASP A 68 -14.10 14.99 10.72
N ALA A 69 -13.69 14.39 9.59
CA ALA A 69 -13.51 12.94 9.47
C ALA A 69 -12.48 12.43 10.49
N GLU A 70 -11.34 13.11 10.63
CA GLU A 70 -10.31 12.75 11.60
C GLU A 70 -10.81 12.85 13.05
N ASP A 71 -11.53 13.92 13.40
CA ASP A 71 -12.14 14.09 14.72
C ASP A 71 -13.15 12.96 15.04
N THR A 72 -13.93 12.54 14.04
CA THR A 72 -14.87 11.42 14.18
C THR A 72 -14.15 10.07 14.29
N LEU A 73 -13.08 9.87 13.51
CA LEU A 73 -12.23 8.68 13.60
C LEU A 73 -11.51 8.59 14.95
N ASP A 74 -11.19 9.71 15.57
CA ASP A 74 -10.61 9.77 16.91
C ASP A 74 -11.59 9.32 17.98
N ARG A 75 -12.83 9.77 17.88
CA ARG A 75 -13.92 9.30 18.75
C ARG A 75 -14.18 7.80 18.55
N LEU A 76 -14.17 7.33 17.30
CA LEU A 76 -14.31 5.92 16.97
C LEU A 76 -13.17 5.08 17.54
N PHE A 77 -11.92 5.54 17.40
CA PHE A 77 -10.76 4.86 17.95
C PHE A 77 -10.82 4.78 19.47
N ALA A 78 -11.12 5.88 20.16
CA ALA A 78 -11.26 5.92 21.62
C ALA A 78 -12.37 4.98 22.12
N PHE A 79 -13.46 4.87 21.37
CA PHE A 79 -14.53 3.91 21.67
C PHE A 79 -14.09 2.45 21.52
N LEU A 80 -13.16 2.16 20.60
CA LEU A 80 -12.71 0.81 20.26
C LEU A 80 -11.41 0.37 20.94
N GLU A 81 -10.69 1.28 21.61
CA GLU A 81 -9.31 1.08 22.08
C GLU A 81 -9.10 -0.22 22.87
N ASN A 82 -10.10 -0.64 23.65
CA ASN A 82 -10.02 -1.84 24.50
C ASN A 82 -10.38 -3.15 23.77
N ASP A 83 -10.89 -3.09 22.53
CA ASP A 83 -11.30 -4.27 21.76
C ASP A 83 -10.45 -4.42 20.48
N SER A 84 -9.41 -5.22 20.62
CA SER A 84 -8.51 -5.63 19.56
C SER A 84 -9.20 -6.20 18.32
N LEU A 85 -10.28 -6.95 18.50
CA LEU A 85 -10.99 -7.59 17.39
C LEU A 85 -11.82 -6.55 16.63
N LEU A 86 -12.53 -5.68 17.36
CA LEU A 86 -13.34 -4.62 16.75
C LEU A 86 -12.48 -3.58 16.03
N LEU A 87 -11.29 -3.24 16.54
CA LEU A 87 -10.33 -2.39 15.84
C LEU A 87 -9.99 -2.95 14.46
N ARG A 88 -9.54 -4.21 14.40
CA ARG A 88 -9.19 -4.87 13.13
C ARG A 88 -10.39 -5.02 12.20
N ASN A 89 -11.57 -5.35 12.73
CA ASN A 89 -12.78 -5.46 11.94
C ASN A 89 -13.21 -4.11 11.35
N THR A 90 -12.95 -3.00 12.04
CA THR A 90 -13.24 -1.64 11.55
C THR A 90 -12.27 -1.24 10.44
N ALA A 91 -10.97 -1.52 10.61
CA ALA A 91 -9.98 -1.34 9.55
C ALA A 91 -10.33 -2.16 8.30
N ASN A 92 -10.64 -3.45 8.46
CA ASN A 92 -11.06 -4.31 7.34
C ASN A 92 -12.33 -3.78 6.65
N TYR A 93 -13.26 -3.16 7.39
CA TYR A 93 -14.44 -2.55 6.79
C TYR A 93 -14.08 -1.35 5.91
N PHE A 94 -13.20 -0.43 6.38
CA PHE A 94 -12.75 0.69 5.54
C PHE A 94 -12.09 0.18 4.25
N GLU A 95 -11.22 -0.83 4.36
CA GLU A 95 -10.59 -1.50 3.22
C GLU A 95 -11.61 -2.07 2.23
N GLN A 96 -12.59 -2.84 2.70
CA GLN A 96 -13.64 -3.42 1.84
C GLN A 96 -14.55 -2.37 1.21
N SER A 97 -14.79 -1.27 1.92
CA SER A 97 -15.61 -0.16 1.44
C SER A 97 -14.85 0.74 0.44
N GLY A 98 -13.52 0.60 0.36
CA GLY A 98 -12.65 1.40 -0.49
C GLY A 98 -12.40 2.83 0.01
N ASP A 99 -12.72 3.13 1.27
CA ASP A 99 -12.37 4.41 1.90
C ASP A 99 -10.93 4.34 2.42
N MET A 100 -9.98 4.58 1.50
CA MET A 100 -8.56 4.50 1.81
C MET A 100 -8.13 5.59 2.78
N SER A 101 -8.66 6.82 2.68
CA SER A 101 -8.29 7.91 3.59
C SER A 101 -8.56 7.54 5.05
N SER A 102 -9.78 7.06 5.33
CA SER A 102 -10.15 6.59 6.67
C SER A 102 -9.34 5.37 7.10
N LEU A 103 -9.07 4.43 6.17
CA LEU A 103 -8.23 3.26 6.44
C LEU A 103 -6.82 3.67 6.89
N PHE A 104 -6.13 4.52 6.14
CA PHE A 104 -4.76 4.95 6.44
C PHE A 104 -4.69 5.67 7.78
N TYR A 105 -5.61 6.61 8.03
CA TYR A 105 -5.69 7.30 9.32
C TYR A 105 -5.82 6.31 10.48
N PHE A 106 -6.75 5.37 10.34
CA PHE A 106 -7.05 4.40 11.39
C PHE A 106 -5.88 3.41 11.62
N LEU A 107 -5.22 2.96 10.56
CA LEU A 107 -4.04 2.08 10.66
C LEU A 107 -2.86 2.78 11.33
N ASN A 108 -2.58 4.04 10.98
CA ASN A 108 -1.51 4.85 11.60
C ASN A 108 -1.71 5.03 13.12
N LYS A 109 -2.97 5.10 13.59
CA LYS A 109 -3.26 5.09 15.03
C LYS A 109 -3.05 3.71 15.67
N ILE A 110 -3.59 2.67 15.05
CA ILE A 110 -3.49 1.29 15.57
C ILE A 110 -2.04 0.80 15.63
N GLU A 111 -1.18 1.25 14.73
CA GLU A 111 0.24 0.89 14.69
C GLU A 111 0.96 1.19 16.02
N ARG A 112 0.54 2.25 16.71
CA ARG A 112 1.13 2.65 18.00
C ARG A 112 0.85 1.64 19.13
N ILE A 113 -0.12 0.73 18.93
CA ILE A 113 -0.43 -0.33 19.87
C ILE A 113 0.41 -1.57 19.52
N SER A 114 1.26 -2.00 20.46
CA SER A 114 2.21 -3.11 20.27
C SER A 114 1.57 -4.40 19.76
N THR A 115 0.38 -4.77 20.24
CA THR A 115 -0.35 -5.98 19.84
C THR A 115 -0.87 -5.93 18.40
N HIS A 116 -1.06 -4.73 17.85
CA HIS A 116 -1.59 -4.53 16.50
C HIS A 116 -0.55 -4.04 15.49
N LYS A 117 0.63 -3.62 15.96
CA LYS A 117 1.68 -3.03 15.15
C LYS A 117 2.02 -3.83 13.88
N LYS A 118 2.29 -5.14 14.03
CA LYS A 118 2.57 -6.03 12.87
C LYS A 118 1.41 -6.08 11.86
N TYR A 119 0.17 -6.05 12.33
CA TYR A 119 -1.02 -6.03 11.47
C TYR A 119 -1.16 -4.69 10.74
N ALA A 120 -1.00 -3.58 11.46
CA ALA A 120 -1.13 -2.23 10.91
C ALA A 120 -0.06 -1.98 9.84
N LEU A 121 1.21 -2.21 10.17
CA LEU A 121 2.34 -2.06 9.24
C LEU A 121 2.18 -2.90 7.97
N SER A 122 1.73 -4.15 8.11
CA SER A 122 1.50 -5.03 6.95
C SER A 122 0.43 -4.46 6.00
N LYS A 123 -0.65 -3.90 6.56
CA LYS A 123 -1.72 -3.27 5.78
C LYS A 123 -1.31 -1.94 5.17
N LEU A 124 -0.59 -1.10 5.92
CA LEU A 124 -0.03 0.16 5.45
C LEU A 124 0.94 -0.09 4.28
N LEU A 125 1.84 -1.05 4.41
CA LEU A 125 2.78 -1.41 3.35
C LEU A 125 2.04 -1.95 2.10
N HIS A 126 0.98 -2.75 2.28
CA HIS A 126 0.23 -3.31 1.16
C HIS A 126 -0.46 -2.24 0.30
N HIS A 127 -1.07 -1.24 0.95
CA HIS A 127 -1.83 -0.18 0.25
C HIS A 127 -0.98 1.06 -0.07
N GLY A 128 0.08 1.30 0.70
CA GLY A 128 0.84 2.55 0.72
C GLY A 128 1.64 2.84 -0.54
N PHE A 129 2.02 1.82 -1.32
CA PHE A 129 2.81 2.00 -2.55
C PHE A 129 2.21 3.06 -3.50
N ARG A 130 0.88 3.21 -3.53
CA ARG A 130 0.20 4.14 -4.44
C ARG A 130 0.14 5.58 -3.95
N THR A 131 0.09 5.79 -2.64
CA THR A 131 -0.26 7.10 -2.05
C THR A 131 0.91 7.71 -1.29
N GLU A 132 1.67 6.88 -0.60
CA GLU A 132 2.66 7.27 0.40
C GLU A 132 4.04 7.51 -0.20
N THR A 133 4.90 8.15 0.60
CA THR A 133 6.28 8.43 0.22
C THR A 133 7.14 7.17 0.32
N LEU A 134 8.27 7.14 -0.39
CA LEU A 134 9.23 6.05 -0.25
C LEU A 134 9.79 5.97 1.18
N GLU A 135 10.02 7.11 1.84
CA GLU A 135 10.54 7.16 3.20
C GLU A 135 9.62 6.43 4.18
N ASP A 136 8.31 6.68 4.11
CA ASP A 136 7.32 5.99 4.95
C ASP A 136 7.31 4.47 4.67
N LEU A 137 7.37 4.07 3.40
CA LEU A 137 7.43 2.65 3.02
C LEU A 137 8.70 1.97 3.53
N ILE A 138 9.85 2.65 3.47
CA ILE A 138 11.12 2.15 4.02
C ILE A 138 10.96 1.97 5.52
N ASN A 139 10.54 3.01 6.25
CA ASN A 139 10.35 2.98 7.70
C ASN A 139 9.43 1.82 8.13
N TRP A 140 8.25 1.71 7.52
CA TRP A 140 7.30 0.63 7.81
C TRP A 140 7.88 -0.75 7.53
N SER A 141 8.61 -0.91 6.42
CA SER A 141 9.21 -2.19 6.06
C SER A 141 10.36 -2.57 7.00
N GLU A 142 11.14 -1.60 7.48
CA GLU A 142 12.21 -1.82 8.46
C GLU A 142 11.66 -2.25 9.80
N GLU A 143 10.65 -1.54 10.30
CA GLU A 143 9.98 -1.89 11.55
C GLU A 143 9.34 -3.28 11.47
N LEU A 144 8.69 -3.60 10.36
CA LEU A 144 8.08 -4.91 10.15
C LEU A 144 9.13 -6.02 10.06
N PHE A 145 10.27 -5.76 9.42
CA PHE A 145 11.36 -6.73 9.32
C PHE A 145 12.05 -6.95 10.67
N ALA A 146 12.24 -5.90 11.49
CA ALA A 146 12.77 -6.01 12.85
C ALA A 146 11.90 -6.89 13.77
N MET A 147 10.61 -7.01 13.49
CA MET A 147 9.70 -7.91 14.22
C MET A 147 9.80 -9.38 13.76
N ASP A 148 10.39 -9.65 12.60
CA ASP A 148 10.45 -10.97 11.99
C ASP A 148 11.66 -11.10 11.05
N GLU A 149 12.86 -10.98 11.61
CA GLU A 149 14.13 -10.96 10.86
C GLU A 149 14.38 -12.26 10.07
N THR A 150 13.71 -13.35 10.45
CA THR A 150 13.81 -14.64 9.75
C THR A 150 13.03 -14.70 8.45
N ASN A 151 12.12 -13.74 8.24
CA ASN A 151 11.28 -13.69 7.05
C ASN A 151 12.05 -13.16 5.85
N LYS A 152 12.61 -14.10 5.08
CA LYS A 152 13.38 -13.82 3.85
C LYS A 152 12.62 -12.98 2.83
N ILE A 153 11.29 -13.14 2.72
CA ILE A 153 10.48 -12.39 1.74
C ILE A 153 10.41 -10.92 2.15
N LEU A 154 10.18 -10.64 3.44
CA LEU A 154 10.20 -9.29 3.97
C LEU A 154 11.58 -8.65 3.84
N GLY A 155 12.65 -9.39 4.13
CA GLY A 155 14.02 -8.92 3.94
C GLY A 155 14.31 -8.50 2.49
N LEU A 156 13.86 -9.30 1.51
CA LEU A 156 13.99 -8.95 0.09
C LEU A 156 13.18 -7.70 -0.29
N HIS A 157 11.98 -7.52 0.27
CA HIS A 157 11.18 -6.31 0.03
C HIS A 157 11.80 -5.07 0.67
N ASN A 158 12.28 -5.19 1.91
CA ASN A 158 12.96 -4.10 2.61
C ASN A 158 14.22 -3.67 1.85
N LEU A 159 15.05 -4.63 1.41
CA LEU A 159 16.23 -4.35 0.60
C LEU A 159 15.88 -3.65 -0.73
N TYR A 160 14.80 -4.08 -1.39
CA TYR A 160 14.34 -3.43 -2.62
C TYR A 160 13.98 -1.96 -2.38
N LEU A 161 13.18 -1.66 -1.34
CA LEU A 161 12.79 -0.30 -1.00
C LEU A 161 14.00 0.59 -0.67
N LYS A 162 14.96 0.07 0.10
CA LYS A 162 16.22 0.76 0.39
C LYS A 162 17.01 1.08 -0.88
N LEU A 163 17.07 0.13 -1.81
CA LEU A 163 17.75 0.33 -3.09
C LEU A 163 17.01 1.32 -4.02
N LEU A 164 15.77 1.68 -3.74
CA LEU A 164 15.05 2.75 -4.44
C LEU A 164 15.31 4.15 -3.87
N ASP A 165 15.93 4.28 -2.69
CA ASP A 165 16.17 5.59 -2.06
C ASP A 165 17.10 6.46 -2.94
N PRO A 166 16.62 7.56 -3.54
CA PRO A 166 17.41 8.36 -4.47
C PRO A 166 18.60 9.08 -3.80
N ASP A 167 18.57 9.28 -2.48
CA ASP A 167 19.61 10.01 -1.75
C ASP A 167 20.89 9.20 -1.53
N ILE A 168 20.85 7.89 -1.78
CA ILE A 168 22.04 7.03 -1.71
C ILE A 168 23.00 7.36 -2.86
N LYS A 169 24.12 7.99 -2.49
CA LYS A 169 25.20 8.35 -3.42
C LYS A 169 25.89 7.11 -4.00
N PRO A 170 26.27 7.13 -5.29
CA PRO A 170 27.14 6.10 -5.88
C PRO A 170 28.45 5.96 -5.10
N SER A 171 28.94 4.72 -4.98
CA SER A 171 30.17 4.39 -4.24
C SER A 171 30.21 4.80 -2.77
N SER A 172 29.06 5.10 -2.16
CA SER A 172 28.96 5.36 -0.72
C SER A 172 29.12 4.07 0.09
N THR A 173 29.56 4.21 1.34
CA THR A 173 29.63 3.08 2.30
C THR A 173 28.26 2.43 2.50
N ASN A 174 27.18 3.22 2.45
CA ASN A 174 25.82 2.70 2.54
C ASN A 174 25.49 1.78 1.36
N LEU A 175 25.77 2.23 0.13
CA LEU A 175 25.54 1.40 -1.05
C LEU A 175 26.38 0.12 -1.04
N SER A 176 27.63 0.17 -0.56
CA SER A 176 28.45 -1.04 -0.44
C SER A 176 27.87 -2.06 0.55
N MET A 177 27.30 -1.61 1.67
CA MET A 177 26.63 -2.50 2.62
C MET A 177 25.39 -3.15 2.00
N LEU A 178 24.55 -2.36 1.32
CA LEU A 178 23.37 -2.87 0.62
C LEU A 178 23.75 -3.85 -0.51
N LEU A 179 24.86 -3.61 -1.20
CA LEU A 179 25.37 -4.51 -2.23
C LEU A 179 25.82 -5.85 -1.63
N GLU A 180 26.56 -5.84 -0.53
CA GLU A 180 26.95 -7.07 0.19
C GLU A 180 25.72 -7.84 0.67
N GLU A 181 24.71 -7.15 1.18
CA GLU A 181 23.44 -7.74 1.59
C GLU A 181 22.71 -8.37 0.39
N ALA A 182 22.63 -7.67 -0.75
CA ALA A 182 22.04 -8.19 -1.97
C ALA A 182 22.75 -9.45 -2.48
N ILE A 183 24.08 -9.49 -2.42
CA ILE A 183 24.87 -10.67 -2.80
C ILE A 183 24.53 -11.85 -1.89
N LYS A 184 24.51 -11.63 -0.56
CA LYS A 184 24.17 -12.67 0.43
C LYS A 184 22.76 -13.20 0.20
N MET A 185 21.77 -12.33 0.07
CA MET A 185 20.37 -12.73 -0.14
C MET A 185 20.16 -13.46 -1.47
N ASN A 186 20.81 -13.00 -2.55
CA ASN A 186 20.72 -13.67 -3.84
C ASN A 186 21.34 -15.07 -3.81
N SER A 187 22.48 -15.25 -3.15
CA SER A 187 23.10 -16.57 -2.97
C SER A 187 22.25 -17.54 -2.14
N ALA A 188 21.39 -17.01 -1.26
CA ALA A 188 20.59 -17.82 -0.34
C ALA A 188 19.21 -18.21 -0.90
N SER A 189 18.67 -17.46 -1.85
CA SER A 189 17.33 -17.72 -2.40
C SER A 189 17.31 -17.99 -3.90
N GLU A 190 18.22 -17.38 -4.67
CA GLU A 190 18.26 -17.39 -6.14
C GLU A 190 16.91 -17.11 -6.81
N ASN A 191 16.02 -16.40 -6.12
CA ASN A 191 14.71 -16.06 -6.65
C ASN A 191 14.80 -14.79 -7.50
N PHE A 192 13.73 -14.49 -8.23
CA PHE A 192 13.78 -13.38 -9.16
C PHE A 192 13.92 -12.02 -8.47
N GLN A 193 13.25 -11.81 -7.33
CA GLN A 193 13.36 -10.56 -6.57
C GLN A 193 14.80 -10.35 -6.07
N SER A 194 15.48 -11.40 -5.61
CA SER A 194 16.87 -11.30 -5.17
C SER A 194 17.82 -10.98 -6.32
N LYS A 195 17.56 -11.50 -7.52
CA LYS A 195 18.28 -11.14 -8.76
C LYS A 195 18.08 -9.66 -9.12
N ILE A 196 16.84 -9.17 -9.04
CA ILE A 196 16.51 -7.75 -9.31
C ILE A 196 17.18 -6.82 -8.30
N ASN A 197 17.11 -7.14 -7.00
CA ASN A 197 17.77 -6.35 -5.97
C ASN A 197 19.28 -6.28 -6.23
N LEU A 198 19.91 -7.42 -6.53
CA LEU A 198 21.34 -7.46 -6.86
C LEU A 198 21.67 -6.65 -8.12
N ALA A 199 20.85 -6.76 -9.15
CA ALA A 199 21.05 -6.01 -10.39
C ALA A 199 20.88 -4.50 -10.18
N LEU A 200 19.86 -4.07 -9.43
CA LEU A 200 19.65 -2.67 -9.07
C LEU A 200 20.82 -2.13 -8.24
N ALA A 201 21.31 -2.88 -7.25
CA ALA A 201 22.48 -2.51 -6.46
C ALA A 201 23.74 -2.31 -7.34
N HIS A 202 23.96 -3.21 -8.31
CA HIS A 202 25.07 -3.06 -9.27
C HIS A 202 24.90 -1.87 -10.21
N MET A 203 23.67 -1.59 -10.69
CA MET A 203 23.38 -0.41 -11.51
C MET A 203 23.66 0.88 -10.76
N ARG A 204 23.27 0.96 -9.48
CA ARG A 204 23.53 2.12 -8.62
C ARG A 204 25.01 2.31 -8.29
N ASN A 205 25.81 1.25 -8.40
CA ASN A 205 27.26 1.27 -8.21
C ASN A 205 28.02 1.36 -9.55
N ASP A 206 27.39 1.94 -10.59
CA ASP A 206 27.96 2.16 -11.92
C ASP A 206 28.58 0.90 -12.56
N SER A 207 28.01 -0.26 -12.28
CA SER A 207 28.50 -1.57 -12.76
C SER A 207 27.46 -2.30 -13.63
N PRO A 208 27.11 -1.77 -14.82
CA PRO A 208 26.05 -2.30 -15.67
C PRO A 208 26.32 -3.73 -16.17
N GLU A 209 27.60 -4.10 -16.35
CA GLU A 209 28.02 -5.45 -16.76
C GLU A 209 27.61 -6.51 -15.70
N LEU A 210 27.81 -6.16 -14.42
CA LEU A 210 27.50 -7.02 -13.29
C LEU A 210 25.99 -7.09 -13.06
N ALA A 211 25.28 -5.99 -13.31
CA ALA A 211 23.83 -5.98 -13.29
C ALA A 211 23.22 -6.90 -14.36
N LEU A 212 23.78 -6.89 -15.58
CA LEU A 212 23.39 -7.80 -16.65
C LEU A 212 23.65 -9.26 -16.28
N LYS A 213 24.79 -9.54 -15.64
CA LYS A 213 25.09 -10.88 -15.14
C LYS A 213 24.11 -11.34 -14.05
N ALA A 214 23.70 -10.42 -13.17
CA ALA A 214 22.80 -10.72 -12.06
C ALA A 214 21.37 -11.08 -12.52
N ILE A 215 20.84 -10.43 -13.56
CA ILE A 215 19.49 -10.72 -14.08
C ILE A 215 19.38 -12.05 -14.86
N GLY A 216 20.50 -12.68 -15.23
CA GLY A 216 20.50 -14.01 -15.85
C GLY A 216 20.08 -14.03 -17.33
N ASN A 217 19.59 -15.18 -17.81
CA ASN A 217 19.34 -15.43 -19.24
C ASN A 217 18.03 -14.82 -19.77
N SER A 218 18.01 -14.47 -21.06
CA SER A 218 16.90 -13.77 -21.72
C SER A 218 15.54 -14.47 -21.71
N ASN A 219 15.52 -15.80 -21.55
CA ASN A 219 14.27 -16.56 -21.52
C ASN A 219 13.49 -16.33 -20.21
N GLU A 220 14.18 -15.94 -19.13
CA GLU A 220 13.55 -15.57 -17.85
C GLU A 220 12.93 -14.18 -17.93
N TRP A 221 13.45 -13.29 -18.80
CA TRP A 221 13.02 -11.90 -18.92
C TRP A 221 11.60 -11.76 -19.50
N LEU A 222 11.21 -12.62 -20.44
CA LEU A 222 9.91 -12.59 -21.12
C LEU A 222 8.75 -13.05 -20.21
N THR A 223 9.01 -13.98 -19.29
CA THR A 223 8.01 -14.42 -18.28
C THR A 223 7.62 -13.30 -17.29
N LEU A 224 8.40 -12.23 -17.22
CA LEU A 224 8.25 -11.12 -16.27
C LEU A 224 7.51 -9.92 -16.83
N GLU A 225 7.11 -9.99 -18.10
CA GLU A 225 6.14 -9.05 -18.66
C GLU A 225 4.81 -9.02 -17.87
N GLN A 226 4.57 -9.96 -16.96
CA GLN A 226 3.29 -10.12 -16.31
C GLN A 226 3.25 -9.69 -14.83
N GLN A 227 4.39 -9.40 -14.16
CA GLN A 227 4.40 -9.31 -12.68
C GLN A 227 4.56 -7.91 -12.06
N ASN A 228 5.55 -7.10 -12.47
CA ASN A 228 5.73 -5.75 -11.91
C ASN A 228 6.27 -4.77 -12.98
N PRO A 229 5.54 -3.69 -13.33
CA PRO A 229 5.98 -2.67 -14.28
C PRO A 229 7.33 -2.03 -13.93
N SER A 230 7.61 -1.80 -12.65
CA SER A 230 8.83 -1.17 -12.14
C SER A 230 10.06 -2.05 -12.43
N TRP A 231 9.93 -3.36 -12.26
CA TRP A 231 11.01 -4.31 -12.55
C TRP A 231 11.34 -4.41 -14.04
N LYS A 232 10.33 -4.32 -14.91
CA LYS A 232 10.55 -4.25 -16.37
C LYS A 232 11.37 -3.03 -16.74
N TRP A 233 11.08 -1.90 -16.10
CA TRP A 233 11.79 -0.67 -16.37
C TRP A 233 13.26 -0.75 -15.91
N ILE A 234 13.53 -1.34 -14.74
CA ILE A 234 14.90 -1.61 -14.27
C ILE A 234 15.66 -2.48 -15.29
N ILE A 235 15.06 -3.58 -15.77
CA ILE A 235 15.67 -4.44 -16.80
C ILE A 235 15.93 -3.66 -18.08
N ALA A 236 14.98 -2.86 -18.55
CA ALA A 236 15.15 -2.04 -19.75
C ALA A 236 16.32 -1.05 -19.62
N LYS A 237 16.50 -0.45 -18.44
CA LYS A 237 17.65 0.42 -18.15
C LYS A 237 18.98 -0.33 -18.11
N ILE A 238 19.01 -1.54 -17.57
CA ILE A 238 20.20 -2.40 -17.59
C ILE A 238 20.62 -2.70 -19.03
N LEU A 239 19.68 -3.10 -19.89
CA LEU A 239 19.98 -3.44 -21.29
C LEU A 239 20.41 -2.22 -22.10
N GLU A 240 19.79 -1.05 -21.88
CA GLU A 240 20.19 0.21 -22.51
C GLU A 240 21.65 0.58 -22.15
N LYS A 241 22.02 0.52 -20.87
CA LYS A 241 23.39 0.82 -20.42
C LYS A 241 24.43 -0.17 -20.97
N ASN A 242 24.02 -1.41 -21.26
CA ASN A 242 24.86 -2.43 -21.90
C ASN A 242 24.79 -2.42 -23.44
N GLN A 243 24.14 -1.43 -24.06
CA GLN A 243 23.99 -1.32 -25.52
C GLN A 243 23.32 -2.55 -26.19
N ILE A 244 22.42 -3.21 -25.46
CA ILE A 244 21.66 -4.36 -25.96
C ILE A 244 20.34 -3.85 -26.55
N ASP A 245 20.30 -3.78 -27.87
CA ASP A 245 19.26 -3.11 -28.66
C ASP A 245 17.98 -3.95 -28.85
N ARG A 246 17.46 -4.52 -27.75
CA ARG A 246 16.27 -5.41 -27.77
C ARG A 246 15.01 -4.82 -27.14
N ILE A 247 15.07 -3.65 -26.48
CA ILE A 247 13.91 -3.08 -25.75
C ILE A 247 13.74 -1.60 -26.10
N SER A 248 13.39 -1.29 -27.34
CA SER A 248 12.94 0.05 -27.77
C SER A 248 11.42 0.24 -27.65
N THR A 249 10.66 -0.83 -27.45
CA THR A 249 9.19 -0.80 -27.45
C THR A 249 8.62 -0.95 -26.05
N THR A 250 7.79 0.02 -25.65
CA THR A 250 6.94 0.10 -24.43
C THR A 250 7.51 0.73 -23.15
N ARG A 251 8.29 1.81 -23.22
CA ARG A 251 8.59 2.63 -22.02
C ARG A 251 7.41 3.51 -21.57
N GLU A 252 6.67 4.05 -22.53
CA GLU A 252 5.66 5.09 -22.27
C GLU A 252 4.45 4.59 -21.46
N ASN A 253 4.01 3.34 -21.66
CA ASN A 253 2.87 2.78 -20.93
C ASN A 253 3.23 2.18 -19.56
N LEU A 254 4.52 2.02 -19.23
CA LEU A 254 4.91 1.36 -17.98
C LEU A 254 4.78 2.30 -16.78
N PHE A 255 5.08 3.57 -16.94
CA PHE A 255 5.03 4.56 -15.86
C PHE A 255 3.62 4.79 -15.32
N ASP A 256 2.57 4.57 -16.12
CA ASP A 256 1.18 4.71 -15.68
C ASP A 256 0.71 3.52 -14.84
N LEU A 257 1.45 2.40 -14.90
CA LEU A 257 1.16 1.19 -14.15
C LEU A 257 2.04 1.04 -12.90
N MET A 258 3.08 1.87 -12.75
CA MET A 258 3.95 1.87 -11.58
C MET A 258 3.29 2.52 -10.38
N SER A 259 3.72 2.09 -9.19
CA SER A 259 3.39 2.80 -7.97
C SER A 259 4.05 4.18 -7.95
N ARG A 260 3.45 5.14 -7.21
CA ARG A 260 3.96 6.51 -7.15
C ARG A 260 5.39 6.54 -6.61
N ALA A 261 5.62 5.86 -5.49
CA ALA A 261 6.93 5.80 -4.84
C ALA A 261 8.01 5.22 -5.76
N GLU A 262 7.73 4.09 -6.43
CA GLU A 262 8.70 3.49 -7.36
C GLU A 262 8.96 4.40 -8.57
N LYS A 263 7.92 5.04 -9.12
CA LYS A 263 8.06 5.95 -10.27
C LYS A 263 8.94 7.14 -9.95
N GLU A 264 8.66 7.84 -8.85
CA GLU A 264 9.43 9.02 -8.42
C GLU A 264 10.90 8.65 -8.16
N SER A 265 11.12 7.52 -7.49
CA SER A 265 12.45 7.01 -7.16
C SER A 265 13.26 6.62 -8.39
N LEU A 266 12.67 5.83 -9.30
CA LEU A 266 13.34 5.34 -10.49
C LEU A 266 13.70 6.50 -11.44
N ILE A 267 12.84 7.51 -11.58
CA ILE A 267 13.15 8.73 -12.35
C ILE A 267 14.32 9.49 -11.75
N ALA A 268 14.45 9.54 -10.42
CA ALA A 268 15.55 10.21 -9.76
C ALA A 268 16.89 9.44 -9.88
N ILE A 269 16.85 8.11 -9.98
CA ILE A 269 18.05 7.26 -10.06
C ILE A 269 18.67 7.21 -11.47
N PHE A 270 17.88 7.21 -12.56
CA PHE A 270 18.38 7.00 -13.94
C PHE A 270 17.98 8.08 -14.94
#